data_AF-A0A8J3KHM3-F1
#
_entry.id   AF-A0A8J3KHM3-F1
#
_cell.length_a   1.000
_cell.length_b   1.000
_cell.length_c   1.000
_cell.angle_alpha   90.00
_cell.angle_beta   90.00
_cell.angle_gamma   90.00
#
_symmetry.space_group_name_H-M   'P 1'
#
loop_
_entity.id
_entity.type
_entity.pdbx_description
1 polymer ?
#
loop_
_entity_poly.entity_id
_entity_poly.type
_entity_poly.pdbx_seq_one_letter_code
_entity_poly.pdbx_strand_id
1 'polypeptide(L)'
;MAADVRTVLAAVPNPSAVSSSDAVLAALADAHARRMRAEEEIRLLLAYGRQFVYPHPYTLGELASAAGMSVSGVRTAYGQQDVDKVSAATGLEPVPSEGEDS
;
A
#
# COMPACT_ATOMS: atom_id res chain seq x y z
N MET A 1 -14.49 11.25 -10.79
CA MET A 1 -13.20 10.85 -11.37
C MET A 1 -12.40 10.22 -10.24
N ALA A 2 -12.57 8.91 -10.04
CA ALA A 2 -11.77 8.14 -9.10
C ALA A 2 -10.52 7.68 -9.87
N ALA A 3 -9.35 8.23 -9.54
CA ALA A 3 -8.10 7.62 -9.98
C ALA A 3 -8.10 6.20 -9.42
N ASP A 4 -8.16 5.23 -10.33
CA ASP A 4 -8.67 3.89 -10.09
C ASP A 4 -7.72 3.11 -9.17
N VAL A 5 -8.22 2.64 -8.02
CA VAL A 5 -7.55 1.73 -7.07
C VAL A 5 -6.85 0.58 -7.79
N ARG A 6 -7.39 0.15 -8.93
CA ARG A 6 -6.82 -0.85 -9.81
C ARG A 6 -5.42 -0.51 -10.34
N THR A 7 -5.14 0.77 -10.61
CA THR A 7 -3.81 1.23 -11.05
C THR A 7 -2.77 1.08 -9.94
N VAL A 8 -3.15 1.36 -8.69
CA VAL A 8 -2.27 1.17 -7.52
C VAL A 8 -1.95 -0.31 -7.34
N LEU A 9 -2.95 -1.19 -7.47
CA LEU A 9 -2.77 -2.63 -7.38
C LEU A 9 -1.92 -3.19 -8.55
N ALA A 10 -1.96 -2.59 -9.73
CA ALA A 10 -1.18 -3.03 -10.89
C ALA A 10 0.32 -2.69 -10.79
N ALA A 11 0.73 -1.80 -9.87
CA ALA A 11 2.12 -1.39 -9.71
C ALA A 11 3.00 -2.44 -9.01
N VAL A 12 2.41 -3.50 -8.41
CA VAL A 12 3.18 -4.52 -7.69
C VAL A 12 3.59 -5.67 -8.63
N PRO A 13 4.89 -5.90 -8.88
CA PRO A 13 5.34 -6.90 -9.84
C PRO A 13 5.04 -8.35 -9.41
N ASN A 14 4.83 -9.21 -10.41
CA ASN A 14 4.64 -10.65 -10.24
C ASN A 14 5.98 -11.40 -10.41
N PRO A 15 6.57 -12.04 -9.39
CA PRO A 15 7.78 -12.81 -9.60
C PRO A 15 7.44 -14.12 -10.31
N SER A 16 8.21 -14.38 -11.36
CA SER A 16 8.20 -15.60 -12.14
C SER A 16 8.51 -16.82 -11.26
N ALA A 17 7.79 -17.92 -11.53
CA ALA A 17 8.00 -19.21 -10.88
C ALA A 17 9.45 -19.68 -11.04
N VAL A 18 10.18 -19.79 -9.93
CA VAL A 18 11.51 -20.39 -9.90
C VAL A 18 11.38 -21.89 -9.64
N SER A 19 11.84 -22.69 -10.60
CA SER A 19 11.97 -24.13 -10.46
C SER A 19 13.10 -24.45 -9.48
N SER A 20 12.75 -24.67 -8.20
CA SER A 20 13.66 -25.25 -7.21
C SER A 20 13.19 -26.67 -6.88
N SER A 21 14.13 -27.60 -6.76
CA SER A 21 13.94 -29.06 -6.67
C SER A 21 13.24 -29.57 -5.40
N ASP A 22 12.63 -28.70 -4.60
CA ASP A 22 11.86 -29.02 -3.40
C ASP A 22 10.51 -28.28 -3.46
N ALA A 23 9.44 -29.06 -3.64
CA ALA A 23 8.09 -28.54 -3.80
C ALA A 23 7.60 -27.77 -2.56
N VAL A 24 8.05 -28.13 -1.36
CA VAL A 24 7.66 -27.45 -0.12
C VAL A 24 8.35 -26.09 -0.02
N LEU A 25 9.65 -26.04 -0.29
CA LEU A 25 10.39 -24.77 -0.29
C LEU A 25 9.88 -23.80 -1.37
N ALA A 26 9.57 -24.32 -2.56
CA ALA A 26 8.98 -23.51 -3.63
C ALA A 26 7.61 -22.93 -3.23
N ALA A 27 6.74 -23.75 -2.61
CA ALA A 27 5.43 -23.30 -2.13
C ALA A 27 5.54 -22.25 -1.00
N LEU A 28 6.51 -22.42 -0.09
CA LEU A 28 6.78 -21.44 0.96
C LEU A 28 7.30 -20.11 0.40
N ALA A 29 8.19 -20.16 -0.59
CA ALA A 29 8.70 -18.96 -1.25
C ALA A 29 7.59 -18.20 -1.97
N ASP A 30 6.70 -18.91 -2.67
CA ASP A 30 5.52 -18.32 -3.30
C ASP A 30 4.56 -17.69 -2.28
N ALA A 31 4.24 -18.41 -1.20
CA ALA A 31 3.39 -17.90 -0.13
C ALA A 31 3.99 -16.64 0.51
N HIS A 32 5.30 -16.64 0.73
CA HIS A 32 6.01 -15.47 1.24
C HIS A 32 5.93 -14.29 0.26
N ALA A 33 6.17 -14.52 -1.03
CA ALA A 33 6.06 -13.47 -2.06
C ALA A 33 4.64 -12.88 -2.12
N ARG A 34 3.60 -13.72 -2.04
CA ARG A 34 2.20 -13.27 -1.97
C ARG A 34 1.93 -12.43 -0.73
N ARG A 35 2.47 -12.82 0.43
CA ARG A 35 2.34 -12.02 1.67
C ARG A 35 3.02 -10.66 1.52
N MET A 36 4.27 -10.62 1.06
CA MET A 36 5.01 -9.37 0.89
C MET A 36 4.30 -8.42 -0.09
N ARG A 37 3.72 -8.95 -1.17
CA ARG A 37 2.89 -8.18 -2.09
C ARG A 37 1.67 -7.60 -1.39
N ALA A 38 0.91 -8.42 -0.67
CA ALA A 38 -0.28 -7.95 0.03
C ALA A 38 0.07 -6.86 1.07
N GLU A 39 1.19 -7.01 1.78
CA GLU A 39 1.70 -6.00 2.71
C GLU A 39 2.06 -4.69 1.99
N GLU A 40 2.70 -4.76 0.81
CA GLU A 40 2.99 -3.58 -0.01
C GLU A 40 1.71 -2.90 -0.52
N GLU A 41 0.75 -3.68 -1.03
CA GLU A 41 -0.55 -3.16 -1.46
C GLU A 41 -1.27 -2.41 -0.32
N ILE A 42 -1.28 -2.98 0.89
CA ILE A 42 -1.86 -2.33 2.07
C ILE A 42 -1.18 -0.99 2.34
N ARG A 43 0.16 -0.92 2.32
CA ARG A 43 0.89 0.34 2.56
C ARG A 43 0.54 1.41 1.52
N LEU A 44 0.50 1.04 0.23
CA LEU A 44 0.15 1.98 -0.84
C LEU A 44 -1.29 2.45 -0.75
N LEU A 45 -2.23 1.57 -0.38
CA LEU A 45 -3.64 1.94 -0.19
C LEU A 45 -3.83 2.87 1.02
N LEU A 46 -3.10 2.62 2.11
CA LEU A 46 -3.10 3.50 3.28
C LEU A 46 -2.53 4.88 2.92
N ALA A 47 -1.41 4.95 2.20
CA ALA A 47 -0.84 6.19 1.70
C ALA A 47 -1.83 6.94 0.80
N TYR A 48 -2.44 6.25 -0.17
CA TYR A 48 -3.44 6.81 -1.07
C TYR A 48 -4.63 7.40 -0.30
N GLY A 49 -5.28 6.60 0.55
CA GLY A 49 -6.46 7.04 1.31
C GLY A 49 -6.17 8.20 2.26
N ARG A 50 -4.94 8.30 2.78
CA ARG A 50 -4.53 9.32 3.75
C ARG A 50 -3.98 10.59 3.13
N GLN A 51 -3.41 10.53 1.94
CA GLN A 51 -2.65 11.65 1.36
C GLN A 51 -3.22 12.13 0.03
N PHE A 52 -4.04 11.34 -0.66
CA PHE A 52 -4.49 11.66 -2.02
C PHE A 52 -6.02 11.74 -2.16
N VAL A 53 -6.77 11.39 -1.11
CA VAL A 53 -8.23 11.47 -1.10
C VAL A 53 -8.69 12.66 -0.25
N TYR A 54 -9.13 13.74 -0.90
CA TYR A 54 -9.75 14.89 -0.23
C TYR A 54 -11.28 14.81 -0.33
N PRO A 55 -12.06 15.12 0.74
CA PRO A 55 -11.68 15.75 2.02
C PRO A 55 -11.31 14.78 3.16
N HIS A 56 -10.48 13.76 2.91
CA HIS A 56 -10.07 12.74 3.89
C HIS A 56 -11.27 12.02 4.55
N PRO A 57 -12.08 11.30 3.78
CA PRO A 57 -13.33 10.71 4.26
C PRO A 57 -13.12 9.51 5.21
N TYR A 58 -11.89 9.01 5.37
CA TYR A 58 -11.58 7.81 6.12
C TYR A 58 -10.86 8.14 7.43
N THR A 59 -11.43 7.67 8.54
CA THR A 59 -10.79 7.74 9.85
C THR A 59 -9.65 6.72 9.97
N LEU A 60 -8.69 6.96 10.86
CA LEU A 60 -7.64 5.97 11.17
C LEU A 60 -8.21 4.64 11.70
N GLY A 61 -9.36 4.69 12.37
CA GLY A 61 -10.05 3.50 12.88
C GLY A 61 -10.62 2.62 11.77
N GLU A 62 -11.26 3.23 10.78
CA GLU A 62 -11.78 2.52 9.61
C GLU A 62 -10.65 1.89 8.78
N LEU A 63 -9.57 2.65 8.56
CA LEU A 63 -8.39 2.15 7.85
C LEU A 63 -7.72 0.99 8.60
N ALA A 64 -7.60 1.10 9.93
CA ALA A 64 -7.05 0.05 10.77
C ALA A 64 -7.90 -1.23 10.70
N SER A 65 -9.22 -1.07 10.84
CA SER A 65 -10.15 -2.20 10.75
C SER A 65 -10.11 -2.88 9.37
N ALA A 66 -10.05 -2.11 8.28
CA ALA A 66 -10.00 -2.64 6.93
C ALA A 66 -8.66 -3.33 6.61
N ALA A 67 -7.55 -2.80 7.12
CA ALA A 67 -6.21 -3.35 6.91
C ALA A 67 -5.87 -4.51 7.85
N GLY A 68 -6.72 -4.83 8.83
CA GLY A 68 -6.40 -5.82 9.87
C GLY A 68 -5.26 -5.37 10.80
N MET A 69 -5.10 -4.06 10.98
CA MET A 69 -4.02 -3.43 11.75
C MET A 69 -4.56 -2.75 13.00
N SER A 70 -3.66 -2.40 13.92
CA SER A 70 -3.98 -1.44 14.98
C SER A 70 -3.93 -0.01 14.44
N VAL A 71 -4.63 0.92 15.09
CA VAL A 71 -4.56 2.36 14.75
C VAL A 71 -3.13 2.89 14.84
N SER A 72 -2.35 2.43 15.83
CA SER A 72 -0.92 2.75 15.94
C SER A 72 -0.14 2.23 14.74
N GLY A 73 -0.41 0.99 14.31
CA GLY A 73 0.22 0.38 13.14
C GLY A 73 -0.07 1.15 11.85
N VAL A 74 -1.30 1.65 11.64
CA VAL A 74 -1.64 2.44 10.45
C VAL A 74 -0.80 3.72 10.35
N ARG A 75 -0.54 4.40 11.48
CA ARG A 75 0.23 5.66 11.48
C ARG A 75 1.67 5.49 11.00
N THR A 76 2.24 4.31 11.20
CA THR A 76 3.63 4.00 10.85
C THR A 76 3.73 3.02 9.68
N ALA A 77 2.59 2.65 9.07
CA ALA A 77 2.54 1.59 8.07
C ALA A 77 3.23 1.98 6.77
N TYR A 78 3.13 3.26 6.37
CA TYR A 78 3.67 3.77 5.12
C TYR A 78 4.57 4.97 5.38
N GLY A 79 5.53 5.21 4.48
CA GLY A 79 6.45 6.36 4.54
C GLY A 79 6.44 7.18 3.25
N GLN A 80 7.36 8.15 3.16
CA GLN A 80 7.47 9.03 1.99
C GLN A 80 7.64 8.25 0.68
N GLN A 81 8.43 7.17 0.69
CA GLN A 81 8.62 6.32 -0.49
C GLN A 81 7.30 5.73 -1.02
N ASP A 82 6.36 5.40 -0.13
CA ASP A 82 5.05 4.87 -0.54
C ASP A 82 4.16 5.98 -1.12
N VAL A 83 4.24 7.19 -0.57
CA VAL A 83 3.58 8.39 -1.12
C VAL A 83 4.10 8.69 -2.52
N ASP A 84 5.41 8.68 -2.73
CA ASP A 84 6.04 8.91 -4.03
C ASP A 84 5.62 7.85 -5.05
N LYS A 85 5.55 6.57 -4.64
CA LYS A 85 5.04 5.49 -5.50
C LYS A 85 3.59 5.71 -5.91
N VAL A 86 2.73 6.12 -4.98
CA VAL A 86 1.32 6.41 -5.28
C VAL A 86 1.21 7.60 -6.24
N SER A 87 1.99 8.66 -6.02
CA SER A 87 2.03 9.82 -6.92
C SER A 87 2.48 9.40 -8.33
N ALA A 88 3.58 8.65 -8.44
CA ALA A 88 4.07 8.14 -9.72
C ALA A 88 3.06 7.22 -10.44
N ALA A 89 2.34 6.38 -9.68
CA ALA A 89 1.35 5.45 -10.24
C ALA A 89 0.04 6.14 -10.69
N THR A 90 -0.39 7.18 -9.97
CA THR A 90 -1.70 7.82 -10.18
C THR A 90 -1.63 9.14 -10.93
N GLY A 91 -0.46 9.78 -10.99
CA GLY A 91 -0.28 11.14 -11.49
C GLY A 91 -0.91 12.21 -10.59
N LEU A 92 -1.31 11.85 -9.36
CA LEU A 92 -1.86 12.78 -8.39
C LEU A 92 -0.74 13.37 -7.52
N GLU A 93 -0.99 14.58 -7.04
CA GLU A 93 -0.17 15.21 -6.01
C GLU A 93 -0.76 14.92 -4.62
N PRO A 94 0.07 14.67 -3.61
CA PRO A 94 -0.41 14.54 -2.24
C PRO A 94 -1.00 15.86 -1.76
N VAL A 95 -2.09 15.76 -1.00
CA VAL A 95 -2.70 16.90 -0.33
C VAL A 95 -1.70 17.39 0.74
N PRO A 96 -1.32 18.67 0.75
CA PRO A 96 -0.44 19.20 1.77
C PRO A 96 -1.07 18.99 3.14
N SER A 97 -0.34 18.30 4.02
CA SER A 97 -0.70 18.20 5.43
C SER A 97 -0.69 19.62 6.01
N GLU A 98 -1.85 20.20 6.33
CA GLU A 98 -1.90 21.46 7.07
C GLU A 98 -1.18 21.26 8.41
N GLY A 99 0.10 21.64 8.51
CA GLY A 99 0.89 21.50 9.74
C GLY A 99 2.40 21.29 9.64
N GLU A 100 3.04 21.33 8.47
CA GLU A 100 4.52 21.31 8.36
C GLU A 100 5.09 22.63 7.82
N ASP A 101 4.71 23.73 8.48
CA ASP A 101 5.43 25.02 8.45
C ASP A 101 5.46 25.55 9.89
N SER A 102 6.45 25.11 10.69
CA SER A 102 6.85 25.75 11.96
C SER A 102 8.28 25.39 12.33
#